data_AF-A0A4U1Z3U9-F1
#
_entry.id   AF-A0A4U1Z3U9-F1
#
_cell.length_a   1.000
_cell.length_b   1.000
_cell.length_c   1.000
_cell.angle_alpha   90.00
_cell.angle_beta   90.00
_cell.angle_gamma   90.00
#
_symmetry.space_group_name_H-M   'P 1'
#
loop_
_entity.id
_entity.type
_entity.pdbx_description
1 polymer ?
#
loop_
_entity_poly.entity_id
_entity_poly.type
_entity_poly.pdbx_seq_one_letter_code
_entity_poly.pdbx_strand_id
1 'polypeptide(L)'
;MSQAQTDKDKHFAQSLFLKFDVHDKKRNKATSSSALTTALKKLPHRVTYISKETGESIVGAQMLPEHLEEYQKLNNQRSENVEIGEVWPLLSHQFRRTFAVFYVRNGFGSFMQIKQQFAHVKVAMSMWYGRNSELATSLDLRIDDDIQDAIEEMNIELMTEVLSDIYLTDKKLSGGAGKRIDAKKRAGVHVFGSREEIEIAVRNGSITLVDNGTSLCLNPSCGRLSCKVDPSTSALQCKDDILFDQHIEQQAQLRQRLIRRLENLISCEINQPNMISKLTVGIKACEKLMENHDVTFSPYDFKGAA
;
A
#
# COMPACT_ATOMS: atom_id res chain seq x y z
N MET A 1 -16.60 -47.58 14.81
CA MET A 1 -17.00 -46.15 14.90
C MET A 1 -17.06 -45.63 13.47
N SER A 2 -18.27 -45.30 13.02
CA SER A 2 -18.70 -45.41 11.62
C SER A 2 -18.24 -44.25 10.71
N GLN A 3 -18.20 -44.54 9.40
CA GLN A 3 -18.03 -43.61 8.27
C GLN A 3 -18.93 -42.36 8.32
N ALA A 4 -19.98 -42.35 9.16
CA ALA A 4 -20.83 -41.17 9.39
C ALA A 4 -20.11 -40.02 10.11
N GLN A 5 -19.01 -40.29 10.82
CA GLN A 5 -18.23 -39.24 11.48
C GLN A 5 -17.25 -38.54 10.52
N THR A 6 -16.85 -39.19 9.42
CA THR A 6 -15.94 -38.62 8.42
C THR A 6 -16.64 -37.70 7.41
N ASP A 7 -17.95 -37.83 7.20
CA ASP A 7 -18.72 -36.90 6.36
C ASP A 7 -19.20 -35.65 7.12
N LYS A 8 -19.36 -35.72 8.44
CA LYS A 8 -19.70 -34.55 9.29
C LYS A 8 -18.60 -33.48 9.31
N ASP A 9 -17.35 -33.87 9.09
CA ASP A 9 -16.20 -32.95 9.06
C ASP A 9 -15.98 -32.30 7.68
N LYS A 10 -16.67 -32.75 6.62
CA LYS A 10 -16.55 -32.20 5.25
C LYS A 10 -17.36 -30.91 5.03
N HIS A 11 -18.39 -30.64 5.84
CA HIS A 11 -19.38 -29.62 5.55
C HIS A 11 -19.05 -28.18 6.00
N PHE A 12 -17.86 -27.92 6.56
CA PHE A 12 -17.50 -26.56 7.04
C PHE A 12 -16.33 -25.89 6.30
N ALA A 13 -16.04 -26.31 5.06
CA ALA A 13 -15.18 -25.56 4.14
C ALA A 13 -15.96 -24.55 3.26
N GLN A 14 -17.18 -24.17 3.67
CA GLN A 14 -18.04 -23.24 2.94
C GLN A 14 -17.77 -21.79 3.35
N SER A 15 -16.62 -21.28 2.92
CA SER A 15 -16.46 -19.85 2.79
C SER A 15 -16.57 -19.48 1.32
N LEU A 16 -17.33 -18.42 0.98
CA LEU A 16 -17.64 -18.05 -0.42
C LEU A 16 -16.35 -17.88 -1.24
N PHE A 17 -15.20 -17.79 -0.59
CA PHE A 17 -13.94 -17.49 -1.23
C PHE A 17 -12.71 -18.29 -0.73
N LEU A 18 -12.74 -19.16 0.29
CA LEU A 18 -11.56 -19.95 0.74
C LEU A 18 -11.85 -21.45 0.89
N LYS A 19 -10.86 -22.26 0.45
CA LYS A 19 -10.66 -23.66 0.86
C LYS A 19 -9.77 -23.63 2.10
N PHE A 20 -10.27 -24.10 3.23
CA PHE A 20 -9.39 -24.52 4.31
C PHE A 20 -9.07 -26.00 4.09
N ASP A 21 -7.89 -26.30 3.55
CA ASP A 21 -7.22 -27.57 3.88
C ASP A 21 -6.38 -27.30 5.13
N VAL A 22 -6.99 -27.43 6.30
CA VAL A 22 -6.23 -27.64 7.53
C VAL A 22 -6.99 -28.66 8.35
N HIS A 23 -6.38 -29.83 8.57
CA HIS A 23 -6.80 -30.91 9.46
C HIS A 23 -6.83 -30.48 10.95
N ASP A 24 -7.36 -29.30 11.28
CA ASP A 24 -7.37 -28.79 12.65
C ASP A 24 -8.81 -28.75 13.18
N LYS A 25 -9.18 -29.85 13.85
CA LYS A 25 -10.50 -30.07 14.47
C LYS A 25 -10.88 -29.06 15.56
N LYS A 26 -10.04 -28.07 15.86
CA LYS A 26 -10.20 -27.18 17.02
C LYS A 26 -10.59 -25.73 16.68
N ARG A 27 -10.69 -25.32 15.41
CA ARG A 27 -10.97 -23.92 15.04
C ARG A 27 -12.31 -23.62 14.35
N ASN A 28 -13.16 -24.63 14.17
CA ASN A 28 -14.49 -24.46 13.59
C ASN A 28 -15.51 -24.01 14.63
N LYS A 29 -15.35 -22.80 15.17
CA LYS A 29 -16.48 -22.07 15.77
C LYS A 29 -16.89 -20.99 14.79
N ALA A 30 -18.04 -21.18 14.14
CA ALA A 30 -18.77 -20.09 13.55
C ALA A 30 -18.90 -18.99 14.62
N THR A 31 -18.39 -17.79 14.32
CA THR A 31 -18.56 -16.58 15.13
C THR A 31 -18.21 -16.71 16.63
N SER A 32 -16.93 -16.88 16.99
CA SER A 32 -16.52 -16.76 18.40
C SER A 32 -16.39 -15.33 18.93
N SER A 33 -16.48 -14.32 18.06
CA SER A 33 -16.38 -12.90 18.45
C SER A 33 -17.76 -12.27 18.53
N SER A 34 -18.17 -11.90 19.74
CA SER A 34 -19.42 -11.16 20.02
C SER A 34 -19.55 -9.87 19.21
N ALA A 35 -18.42 -9.23 18.88
CA ALA A 35 -18.38 -8.02 18.07
C ALA A 35 -18.82 -8.28 16.62
N LEU A 36 -18.40 -9.39 16.03
CA LEU A 36 -18.77 -9.74 14.65
C LEU A 36 -20.26 -10.10 14.57
N THR A 37 -20.78 -10.85 15.54
CA THR A 37 -22.22 -11.13 15.63
C THR A 37 -23.06 -9.86 15.79
N THR A 38 -22.56 -8.88 16.55
CA THR A 38 -23.22 -7.57 16.71
C THR A 38 -23.18 -6.75 15.42
N ALA A 39 -22.07 -6.76 14.68
CA ALA A 39 -21.93 -6.09 13.40
C ALA A 39 -22.83 -6.72 12.32
N LEU A 40 -22.87 -8.06 12.24
CA LEU A 40 -23.73 -8.78 11.30
C LEU A 40 -25.22 -8.53 11.56
N LYS A 41 -25.62 -8.33 12.83
CA LYS A 41 -26.99 -7.90 13.17
C LYS A 41 -27.35 -6.52 12.61
N LYS A 42 -26.38 -5.66 12.26
CA LYS A 42 -26.66 -4.32 11.72
C LYS A 42 -26.77 -4.28 10.20
N LEU A 43 -26.49 -5.39 9.49
CA LEU A 43 -26.55 -5.41 8.02
C LEU A 43 -28.00 -5.31 7.52
N PRO A 44 -28.28 -4.42 6.55
CA PRO A 44 -29.54 -4.45 5.80
C PRO A 44 -29.61 -5.77 5.01
N HIS A 45 -30.78 -6.40 4.96
CA HIS A 45 -31.02 -7.68 4.27
C HIS A 45 -30.37 -8.94 4.86
N ARG A 46 -30.05 -8.95 6.16
CA ARG A 46 -29.60 -10.19 6.83
C ARG A 46 -30.66 -11.30 6.77
N VAL A 47 -30.22 -12.53 6.55
CA VAL A 47 -31.07 -13.72 6.74
C VAL A 47 -30.53 -14.51 7.92
N THR A 48 -31.30 -14.58 8.99
CA THR A 48 -31.01 -15.48 10.12
C THR A 48 -31.66 -16.82 9.87
N TYR A 49 -30.87 -17.89 9.84
CA TYR A 49 -31.38 -19.25 9.77
C TYR A 49 -30.93 -20.04 10.99
N ILE A 50 -31.73 -21.03 11.37
CA ILE A 50 -31.40 -21.96 12.44
C ILE A 50 -30.92 -23.23 11.77
N SER A 51 -29.66 -23.60 12.00
CA SER A 51 -29.13 -24.86 11.49
C SER A 51 -29.93 -26.03 12.07
N LYS A 52 -30.52 -26.87 11.22
CA LYS A 52 -31.27 -28.06 11.64
C LYS A 52 -30.40 -29.09 12.37
N GLU A 53 -29.07 -29.06 12.16
CA GLU A 53 -28.13 -30.03 12.70
C GLU A 53 -27.51 -29.61 14.04
N THR A 54 -27.31 -28.30 14.25
CA THR A 54 -26.63 -27.77 15.44
C THR A 54 -27.55 -26.97 16.36
N GLY A 55 -28.73 -26.57 15.88
CA GLY A 55 -29.65 -25.68 16.61
C GLY A 55 -29.15 -24.25 16.77
N GLU A 56 -27.98 -23.91 16.21
CA GLU A 56 -27.39 -22.58 16.30
C GLU A 56 -28.02 -21.63 15.27
N SER A 57 -28.25 -20.39 15.70
CA SER A 57 -28.67 -19.30 14.81
C SER A 57 -27.45 -18.77 14.07
N ILE A 58 -27.40 -19.03 12.76
CA ILE A 58 -26.35 -18.55 11.89
C ILE A 58 -26.90 -17.33 11.14
N VAL A 59 -26.11 -16.25 11.15
CA VAL A 59 -26.40 -15.06 10.35
C VAL A 59 -25.77 -15.25 8.98
N GLY A 60 -26.58 -15.16 7.94
CA GLY A 60 -26.15 -15.34 6.55
C GLY A 60 -26.74 -14.30 5.60
N ALA A 61 -26.41 -14.46 4.32
CA ALA A 61 -26.94 -13.66 3.22
C ALA A 61 -27.63 -14.58 2.21
N GLN A 62 -28.68 -14.08 1.55
CA GLN A 62 -29.32 -14.83 0.47
C GLN A 62 -28.43 -14.81 -0.77
N MET A 63 -28.20 -15.98 -1.37
CA MET A 63 -27.46 -16.06 -2.64
C MET A 63 -28.34 -15.58 -3.80
N LEU A 64 -27.91 -14.50 -4.44
CA LEU A 64 -28.48 -13.97 -5.68
C LEU A 64 -27.72 -14.56 -6.89
N PRO A 65 -28.33 -14.56 -8.10
CA PRO A 65 -27.65 -15.04 -9.31
C PRO A 65 -26.32 -14.34 -9.59
N GLU A 66 -26.24 -13.03 -9.35
CA GLU A 66 -25.02 -12.23 -9.49
C GLU A 66 -23.89 -12.68 -8.56
N HIS A 67 -24.22 -13.09 -7.33
CA HIS A 67 -23.23 -13.60 -6.38
C HIS A 67 -22.65 -14.94 -6.82
N LEU A 68 -23.44 -15.77 -7.52
CA LEU A 68 -23.00 -17.05 -8.03
C LEU A 68 -22.01 -16.89 -9.19
N GLU A 69 -22.28 -15.95 -10.11
CA GLU A 69 -21.37 -15.65 -11.21
C GLU A 69 -20.01 -15.17 -10.69
N GLU A 70 -20.03 -14.25 -9.73
CA GLU A 70 -18.83 -13.72 -9.07
C GLU A 70 -18.07 -14.82 -8.30
N TYR A 71 -18.79 -15.70 -7.60
CA TYR A 71 -18.23 -16.88 -6.95
C TYR A 71 -17.50 -17.78 -7.94
N GLN A 72 -18.11 -18.07 -9.09
CA GLN A 72 -17.54 -18.95 -10.11
C GLN A 72 -16.29 -18.36 -10.75
N LYS A 73 -16.26 -17.05 -11.00
CA LYS A 73 -15.06 -16.33 -11.49
C LYS A 73 -13.90 -16.48 -10.51
N LEU A 74 -14.15 -16.23 -9.22
CA LEU A 74 -13.11 -16.24 -8.18
C LEU A 74 -12.73 -17.65 -7.69
N ASN A 75 -13.58 -18.66 -7.89
CA ASN A 75 -13.37 -20.03 -7.43
C ASN A 75 -13.50 -21.06 -8.57
N ASN A 76 -13.08 -20.72 -9.79
CA ASN A 76 -13.15 -21.60 -10.97
C ASN A 76 -12.56 -23.02 -10.80
N GLN A 77 -11.70 -23.23 -9.81
CA GLN A 77 -11.10 -24.53 -9.46
C GLN A 77 -11.96 -25.38 -8.50
N ARG A 78 -13.11 -24.88 -8.05
CA ARG A 78 -14.00 -25.56 -7.09
C ARG A 78 -15.40 -25.70 -7.69
N SER A 79 -15.86 -26.94 -7.79
CA SER A 79 -17.20 -27.32 -8.22
C SER A 79 -18.11 -27.58 -7.02
N GLU A 80 -18.10 -26.69 -6.02
CA GLU A 80 -19.07 -26.79 -4.94
C GLU A 80 -20.41 -26.27 -5.47
N ASN A 81 -21.48 -27.05 -5.31
CA ASN A 81 -22.83 -26.66 -5.72
C ASN A 81 -23.31 -25.57 -4.76
N VAL A 82 -23.24 -24.32 -5.20
CA VAL A 82 -23.84 -23.18 -4.50
C VAL A 82 -25.23 -22.97 -5.07
N GLU A 83 -26.26 -23.21 -4.25
CA GLU A 83 -27.65 -23.09 -4.67
C GLU A 83 -28.17 -21.64 -4.52
N ILE A 84 -28.85 -21.14 -5.55
CA ILE A 84 -29.46 -19.80 -5.56
C ILE A 84 -30.67 -19.82 -4.63
N GLY A 85 -30.81 -18.77 -3.80
CA GLY A 85 -31.92 -18.63 -2.87
C GLY A 85 -31.69 -19.28 -1.50
N GLU A 86 -30.66 -20.12 -1.34
CA GLU A 86 -30.23 -20.60 -0.02
C GLU A 86 -29.47 -19.53 0.77
N VAL A 87 -29.42 -19.73 2.08
CA VAL A 87 -28.73 -18.83 3.00
C VAL A 87 -27.25 -19.21 3.10
N TRP A 88 -26.40 -18.32 2.63
CA TRP A 88 -24.95 -18.48 2.72
C TRP A 88 -24.44 -18.08 4.12
N PRO A 89 -23.72 -18.95 4.84
CA PRO A 89 -23.19 -18.63 6.16
C PRO A 89 -22.07 -17.59 6.08
N LEU A 90 -22.16 -16.50 6.86
CA LEU A 90 -21.12 -15.47 6.91
C LEU A 90 -20.05 -15.78 7.96
N LEU A 91 -18.78 -15.77 7.55
CA LEU A 91 -17.62 -16.07 8.41
C LEU A 91 -16.58 -14.94 8.38
N SER A 92 -15.87 -14.75 9.48
CA SER A 92 -14.85 -13.68 9.62
C SER A 92 -13.77 -13.71 8.53
N HIS A 93 -13.32 -14.90 8.14
CA HIS A 93 -12.29 -15.05 7.10
C HIS A 93 -12.79 -14.69 5.69
N GLN A 94 -14.11 -14.73 5.44
CA GLN A 94 -14.68 -14.31 4.16
C GLN A 94 -14.45 -12.81 3.94
N PHE A 95 -14.76 -11.97 4.94
CA PHE A 95 -14.52 -10.52 4.86
C PHE A 95 -13.05 -10.18 4.60
N ARG A 96 -12.13 -10.89 5.26
CA ARG A 96 -10.68 -10.70 5.06
C ARG A 96 -10.26 -11.03 3.62
N ARG A 97 -10.86 -12.05 3.02
CA ARG A 97 -10.64 -12.37 1.61
C ARG A 97 -11.31 -11.37 0.68
N THR A 98 -12.57 -11.03 0.89
CA THR A 98 -13.29 -10.03 0.08
C THR A 98 -12.51 -8.73 0.01
N PHE A 99 -11.99 -8.26 1.15
CA PHE A 99 -11.09 -7.10 1.18
C PHE A 99 -9.83 -7.32 0.34
N ALA A 100 -9.12 -8.44 0.52
CA ALA A 100 -7.88 -8.70 -0.22
C ALA A 100 -8.10 -8.79 -1.74
N VAL A 101 -9.18 -9.43 -2.17
CA VAL A 101 -9.54 -9.55 -3.59
C VAL A 101 -9.93 -8.19 -4.14
N PHE A 102 -10.83 -7.47 -3.48
CA PHE A 102 -11.25 -6.12 -3.88
C PHE A 102 -10.08 -5.14 -3.96
N TYR A 103 -9.16 -5.20 -2.99
CA TYR A 103 -8.00 -4.33 -2.90
C TYR A 103 -7.04 -4.51 -4.09
N VAL A 104 -6.72 -5.76 -4.43
CA VAL A 104 -5.84 -6.06 -5.57
C VAL A 104 -6.58 -5.90 -6.89
N ARG A 105 -7.85 -6.32 -6.96
CA ARG A 105 -8.66 -6.30 -8.19
C ARG A 105 -8.78 -4.90 -8.78
N ASN A 106 -9.03 -3.90 -7.93
CA ASN A 106 -9.19 -2.50 -8.31
C ASN A 106 -7.86 -1.71 -8.34
N GLY A 107 -6.71 -2.37 -8.17
CA GLY A 107 -5.41 -1.71 -8.28
C GLY A 107 -5.05 -0.79 -7.11
N PHE A 108 -5.75 -0.85 -5.96
CA PHE A 108 -5.41 -0.05 -4.78
C PHE A 108 -4.04 -0.39 -4.18
N GLY A 109 -3.50 -1.57 -4.49
CA GLY A 109 -2.16 -1.94 -4.07
C GLY A 109 -1.80 -3.41 -4.30
N SER A 110 -0.72 -3.83 -3.64
CA SER A 110 -0.09 -5.14 -3.79
C SER A 110 -0.29 -6.05 -2.57
N PHE A 111 0.06 -7.32 -2.73
CA PHE A 111 0.06 -8.30 -1.63
C PHE A 111 0.98 -7.91 -0.45
N MET A 112 1.98 -7.04 -0.67
CA MET A 112 2.82 -6.52 0.39
C MET A 112 2.07 -5.56 1.33
N GLN A 113 1.24 -4.67 0.77
CA GLN A 113 0.38 -3.79 1.55
C GLN A 113 -0.68 -4.60 2.30
N ILE A 114 -1.25 -5.62 1.67
CA ILE A 114 -2.14 -6.57 2.37
C ILE A 114 -1.42 -7.25 3.52
N LYS A 115 -0.16 -7.70 3.32
CA LYS A 115 0.63 -8.32 4.40
C LYS A 115 0.77 -7.38 5.58
N GLN A 116 1.04 -6.10 5.33
CA GLN A 116 1.16 -5.08 6.38
C GLN A 116 -0.19 -4.84 7.08
N GLN A 117 -1.26 -4.59 6.33
CA GLN A 117 -2.61 -4.34 6.85
C GLN A 117 -3.13 -5.50 7.70
N PHE A 118 -2.82 -6.72 7.28
CA PHE A 118 -3.26 -7.95 7.94
C PHE A 118 -2.28 -8.48 8.99
N ALA A 119 -1.16 -7.80 9.20
CA ALA A 119 -0.06 -8.24 10.06
C ALA A 119 0.39 -9.68 9.79
N HIS A 120 0.40 -10.09 8.51
CA HIS A 120 0.85 -11.42 8.14
C HIS A 120 2.37 -11.56 8.27
N VAL A 121 2.81 -12.72 8.76
CA VAL A 121 4.25 -13.05 8.84
C VAL A 121 4.83 -13.27 7.45
N LYS A 122 4.11 -14.00 6.57
CA LYS A 122 4.56 -14.37 5.22
C LYS A 122 3.65 -13.78 4.14
N VAL A 123 4.23 -13.31 3.04
CA VAL A 123 3.49 -12.80 1.87
C VAL A 123 2.57 -13.87 1.27
N ALA A 124 3.00 -15.14 1.31
CA ALA A 124 2.20 -16.27 0.84
C ALA A 124 0.80 -16.35 1.49
N MET A 125 0.66 -15.90 2.75
CA MET A 125 -0.64 -15.82 3.39
C MET A 125 -1.52 -14.75 2.72
N SER A 126 -0.98 -13.57 2.43
CA SER A 126 -1.71 -12.51 1.70
C SER A 126 -2.09 -12.93 0.29
N MET A 127 -1.18 -13.59 -0.43
CA MET A 127 -1.45 -14.15 -1.75
C MET A 127 -2.54 -15.22 -1.69
N TRP A 128 -2.57 -16.02 -0.62
CA TRP A 128 -3.66 -16.97 -0.40
C TRP A 128 -5.00 -16.25 -0.25
N TYR A 129 -5.07 -15.17 0.53
CA TYR A 129 -6.29 -14.37 0.68
C TYR A 129 -6.75 -13.70 -0.62
N GLY A 130 -5.86 -13.15 -1.43
CA GLY A 130 -6.23 -12.54 -2.71
C GLY A 130 -6.04 -13.43 -3.93
N ARG A 131 -5.97 -14.77 -3.78
CA ARG A 131 -5.87 -15.70 -4.91
C ARG A 131 -7.00 -15.45 -5.91
N ASN A 132 -6.66 -15.45 -7.20
CA ASN A 132 -7.57 -15.15 -8.32
C ASN A 132 -8.02 -13.68 -8.42
N SER A 133 -7.49 -12.76 -7.61
CA SER A 133 -7.74 -11.32 -7.79
C SER A 133 -7.19 -10.79 -9.11
N GLU A 134 -5.95 -11.14 -9.48
CA GLU A 134 -5.35 -10.78 -10.78
C GLU A 134 -6.15 -11.37 -11.95
N LEU A 135 -6.66 -12.59 -11.80
CA LEU A 135 -7.53 -13.21 -12.78
C LEU A 135 -8.86 -12.44 -12.90
N ALA A 136 -9.45 -12.03 -11.77
CA ALA A 136 -10.64 -11.18 -11.76
C ALA A 136 -10.38 -9.82 -12.44
N THR A 137 -9.24 -9.17 -12.17
CA THR A 137 -8.82 -7.95 -12.90
C THR A 137 -8.70 -8.19 -14.40
N SER A 138 -8.18 -9.34 -14.82
CA SER A 138 -8.04 -9.65 -16.26
C SER A 138 -9.36 -9.97 -16.96
N LEU A 139 -10.34 -10.49 -16.22
CA LEU A 139 -11.69 -10.79 -16.72
C LEU A 139 -12.57 -9.53 -16.73
N ASP A 140 -12.37 -8.66 -15.76
CA ASP A 140 -12.92 -7.31 -15.77
C ASP A 140 -12.15 -6.45 -16.76
N LEU A 141 -12.57 -6.49 -18.03
CA LEU A 141 -11.98 -5.66 -19.09
C LEU A 141 -12.04 -4.14 -18.77
N ARG A 142 -12.80 -3.72 -17.74
CA ARG A 142 -12.79 -2.38 -17.15
C ARG A 142 -12.89 -2.47 -15.62
N ILE A 143 -12.01 -1.75 -14.94
CA ILE A 143 -12.20 -1.42 -13.52
C ILE A 143 -13.43 -0.51 -13.42
N ASP A 144 -14.16 -0.57 -12.31
CA ASP A 144 -15.32 0.27 -12.05
C ASP A 144 -14.98 1.76 -12.30
N ASP A 145 -15.68 2.38 -13.25
CA ASP A 145 -15.44 3.77 -13.68
C ASP A 145 -15.67 4.74 -12.50
N ASP A 146 -16.65 4.46 -11.62
CA ASP A 146 -16.93 5.29 -10.44
C ASP A 146 -15.75 5.25 -9.44
N ILE A 147 -15.09 4.09 -9.32
CA ILE A 147 -13.90 3.94 -8.46
C ILE A 147 -12.71 4.69 -9.06
N GLN A 148 -12.52 4.62 -10.38
CA GLN A 148 -11.45 5.36 -11.06
C GLN A 148 -11.62 6.86 -10.90
N ASP A 149 -12.83 7.37 -11.14
CA ASP A 149 -13.16 8.79 -10.98
C ASP A 149 -12.91 9.25 -9.54
N ALA A 150 -13.30 8.44 -8.54
CA ALA A 150 -13.03 8.74 -7.14
C ALA A 150 -11.53 8.78 -6.80
N ILE A 151 -10.72 7.87 -7.37
CA ILE A 151 -9.26 7.85 -7.19
C ILE A 151 -8.63 9.08 -7.86
N GLU A 152 -9.05 9.42 -9.07
CA GLU A 152 -8.54 10.57 -9.81
C GLU A 152 -8.83 11.87 -9.05
N GLU A 153 -10.06 12.04 -8.56
CA GLU A 153 -10.45 13.21 -7.77
C GLU A 153 -9.62 13.32 -6.48
N MET A 154 -9.43 12.22 -5.76
CA MET A 154 -8.57 12.19 -4.56
C MET A 154 -7.10 12.53 -4.89
N ASN A 155 -6.59 12.05 -6.02
CA ASN A 155 -5.24 12.38 -6.47
C ASN A 155 -5.09 13.87 -6.80
N ILE A 156 -6.09 14.46 -7.47
CA ILE A 156 -6.14 15.90 -7.76
C ILE A 156 -6.15 16.71 -6.46
N GLU A 157 -6.98 16.32 -5.49
CA GLU A 157 -7.05 16.98 -4.19
C GLU A 157 -5.71 16.92 -3.45
N LEU A 158 -5.10 15.73 -3.37
CA LEU A 158 -3.80 15.54 -2.72
C LEU A 158 -2.69 16.35 -3.40
N MET A 159 -2.63 16.31 -4.74
CA MET A 159 -1.65 17.09 -5.50
C MET A 159 -1.85 18.59 -5.27
N THR A 160 -3.09 19.06 -5.29
CA THR A 160 -3.44 20.47 -5.06
C THR A 160 -3.01 20.92 -3.66
N GLU A 161 -3.21 20.09 -2.64
CA GLU A 161 -2.81 20.40 -1.28
C GLU A 161 -1.28 20.51 -1.15
N VAL A 162 -0.54 19.54 -1.68
CA VAL A 162 0.93 19.57 -1.61
C VAL A 162 1.50 20.70 -2.46
N LEU A 163 0.91 21.00 -3.62
CA LEU A 163 1.32 22.14 -4.45
C LEU A 163 0.98 23.48 -3.78
N SER A 164 -0.12 23.56 -3.06
CA SER A 164 -0.46 24.75 -2.25
C SER A 164 0.59 24.98 -1.18
N ASP A 165 1.03 23.92 -0.51
CA ASP A 165 2.16 23.98 0.42
C ASP A 165 3.47 24.45 -0.23
N ILE A 166 3.71 24.05 -1.48
CA ILE A 166 4.91 24.44 -2.25
C ILE A 166 4.84 25.90 -2.70
N TYR A 167 3.68 26.38 -3.18
CA TYR A 167 3.56 27.67 -3.88
C TYR A 167 2.93 28.79 -3.05
N LEU A 168 2.02 28.49 -2.13
CA LEU A 168 1.26 29.49 -1.36
C LEU A 168 1.80 29.66 0.06
N THR A 169 2.44 28.63 0.63
CA THR A 169 2.99 28.67 1.99
C THR A 169 4.49 28.98 2.00
N ASP A 170 4.99 29.59 3.07
CA ASP A 170 6.43 29.84 3.29
C ASP A 170 7.16 28.65 3.93
N LYS A 171 6.71 27.42 3.63
CA LYS A 171 7.41 26.20 4.08
C LYS A 171 8.81 26.18 3.48
N LYS A 172 9.78 25.71 4.25
CA LYS A 172 11.16 25.61 3.79
C LYS A 172 11.24 24.53 2.70
N LEU A 173 11.75 24.91 1.54
CA LEU A 173 11.91 24.00 0.40
C LEU A 173 13.40 23.82 0.07
N SER A 174 13.81 22.57 -0.06
CA SER A 174 15.10 22.14 -0.59
C SER A 174 14.93 21.43 -1.94
N GLY A 175 16.04 21.06 -2.58
CA GLY A 175 16.05 20.47 -3.92
C GLY A 175 16.23 21.52 -5.02
N GLY A 176 16.51 21.06 -6.24
CA GLY A 176 16.75 21.93 -7.39
C GLY A 176 15.53 22.77 -7.77
N ALA A 177 14.33 22.18 -7.75
CA ALA A 177 13.10 22.92 -8.00
C ALA A 177 12.68 23.72 -6.78
N GLY A 178 12.82 23.16 -5.57
CA GLY A 178 12.51 23.86 -4.32
C GLY A 178 13.26 25.19 -4.19
N LYS A 179 14.58 25.18 -4.38
CA LYS A 179 15.42 26.39 -4.34
C LYS A 179 15.03 27.42 -5.41
N ARG A 180 14.67 26.97 -6.61
CA ARG A 180 14.22 27.85 -7.70
C ARG A 180 12.87 28.51 -7.38
N ILE A 181 11.94 27.75 -6.81
CA ILE A 181 10.61 28.26 -6.43
C ILE A 181 10.77 29.26 -5.27
N ASP A 182 11.53 28.90 -4.25
CA ASP A 182 11.81 29.78 -3.10
C ASP A 182 12.51 31.09 -3.54
N ALA A 183 13.48 31.01 -4.46
CA ALA A 183 14.11 32.21 -5.02
C ALA A 183 13.12 33.12 -5.78
N LYS A 184 12.17 32.54 -6.54
CA LYS A 184 11.11 33.31 -7.22
C LYS A 184 10.16 33.97 -6.22
N LYS A 185 9.77 33.26 -5.16
CA LYS A 185 8.94 33.81 -4.08
C LYS A 185 9.61 35.01 -3.42
N ARG A 186 10.90 34.88 -3.06
CA ARG A 186 11.70 35.98 -2.48
C ARG A 186 11.85 37.18 -3.42
N ALA A 187 11.79 36.96 -4.73
CA ALA A 187 11.77 38.02 -5.73
C ALA A 187 10.38 38.67 -5.94
N GLY A 188 9.35 38.24 -5.18
CA GLY A 188 7.97 38.72 -5.31
C GLY A 188 7.22 38.15 -6.52
N VAL A 189 7.75 37.11 -7.17
CA VAL A 189 7.13 36.47 -8.33
C VAL A 189 6.35 35.25 -7.86
N HIS A 190 5.05 35.43 -7.67
CA HIS A 190 4.11 34.35 -7.36
C HIS A 190 3.66 33.68 -8.66
N VAL A 191 3.87 32.35 -8.75
CA VAL A 191 3.48 31.56 -9.92
C VAL A 191 1.97 31.29 -9.93
N PHE A 192 1.39 31.11 -8.74
CA PHE A 192 -0.04 30.91 -8.51
C PHE A 192 -0.50 31.89 -7.42
N GLY A 193 -1.69 32.44 -7.58
CA GLY A 193 -2.31 33.39 -6.65
C GLY A 193 -3.25 32.72 -5.64
N SER A 194 -3.84 31.57 -5.98
CA SER A 194 -4.79 30.87 -5.11
C SER A 194 -4.74 29.34 -5.26
N ARG A 195 -5.41 28.64 -4.34
CA ARG A 195 -5.54 27.17 -4.37
C ARG A 195 -6.37 26.71 -5.57
N GLU A 196 -7.39 27.46 -5.95
CA GLU A 196 -8.27 27.18 -7.08
C GLU A 196 -7.50 27.25 -8.41
N GLU A 197 -6.59 28.21 -8.57
CA GLU A 197 -5.72 28.28 -9.76
C GLU A 197 -4.81 27.06 -9.88
N ILE A 198 -4.29 26.56 -8.75
CA ILE A 198 -3.48 25.34 -8.71
C ILE A 198 -4.33 24.13 -9.10
N GLU A 199 -5.54 24.00 -8.55
CA GLU A 199 -6.45 22.91 -8.88
C GLU A 199 -6.77 22.87 -10.38
N ILE A 200 -7.08 24.02 -10.99
CA ILE A 200 -7.30 24.13 -12.43
C ILE A 200 -6.05 23.71 -13.21
N ALA A 201 -4.85 24.11 -12.76
CA ALA A 201 -3.58 23.76 -13.38
C ALA A 201 -3.22 22.26 -13.23
N VAL A 202 -3.68 21.60 -12.17
CA VAL A 202 -3.54 20.16 -11.97
C VAL A 202 -4.51 19.42 -12.90
N ARG A 203 -5.78 19.82 -12.91
CA ARG A 203 -6.82 19.20 -13.76
C ARG A 203 -6.53 19.31 -15.25
N ASN A 204 -5.96 20.42 -15.69
CA ASN A 204 -5.59 20.62 -17.09
C ASN A 204 -4.22 19.98 -17.46
N GLY A 205 -3.51 19.40 -16.48
CA GLY A 205 -2.20 18.77 -16.69
C GLY A 205 -1.02 19.73 -16.90
N SER A 206 -1.18 21.03 -16.64
CA SER A 206 -0.10 22.02 -16.78
C SER A 206 0.98 21.87 -15.71
N ILE A 207 0.60 21.37 -14.54
CA ILE A 207 1.52 21.01 -13.47
C ILE A 207 1.25 19.58 -13.01
N THR A 208 2.32 18.86 -12.68
CA THR A 208 2.23 17.51 -12.13
C THR A 208 3.20 17.39 -10.98
N LEU A 209 2.79 16.65 -9.96
CA LEU A 209 3.62 16.33 -8.82
C LEU A 209 3.66 14.81 -8.66
N VAL A 210 4.86 14.25 -8.54
CA VAL A 210 5.06 12.82 -8.34
C VAL A 210 5.93 12.60 -7.11
N ASP A 211 5.47 11.76 -6.18
CA ASP A 211 6.27 11.33 -5.06
C ASP A 211 7.13 10.11 -5.44
N ASN A 212 8.45 10.25 -5.28
CA ASN A 212 9.43 9.20 -5.54
C ASN A 212 9.87 8.48 -4.26
N GLY A 213 9.21 8.74 -3.13
CA GLY A 213 9.47 8.16 -1.81
C GLY A 213 10.66 8.76 -1.07
N THR A 214 11.52 9.52 -1.75
CA THR A 214 12.66 10.25 -1.17
C THR A 214 12.56 11.76 -1.36
N SER A 215 11.77 12.19 -2.34
CA SER A 215 11.56 13.57 -2.75
C SER A 215 10.31 13.65 -3.63
N LEU A 216 9.79 14.86 -3.80
CA LEU A 216 8.73 15.16 -4.76
C LEU A 216 9.35 15.66 -6.06
N CYS A 217 8.74 15.32 -7.20
CA CYS A 217 9.23 15.64 -8.53
C CYS A 217 8.18 16.41 -9.32
N LEU A 218 8.58 17.53 -9.94
CA LEU A 218 7.72 18.32 -10.83
C LEU A 218 7.82 17.93 -12.32
N ASN A 219 8.68 16.97 -12.66
CA ASN A 219 8.91 16.58 -14.05
C ASN A 219 7.98 15.42 -14.46
N PRO A 220 7.01 15.65 -15.37
CA PRO A 220 6.06 14.63 -15.78
C PRO A 220 6.68 13.52 -16.63
N SER A 221 7.82 13.79 -17.28
CA SER A 221 8.48 12.86 -18.22
C SER A 221 9.64 12.08 -17.57
N CYS A 222 9.88 12.25 -16.27
CA CYS A 222 10.97 11.56 -15.59
C CYS A 222 10.66 10.07 -15.43
N GLY A 223 11.63 9.20 -15.75
CA GLY A 223 11.52 7.77 -15.52
C GLY A 223 11.50 7.45 -14.03
N ARG A 224 10.32 7.09 -13.49
CA ARG A 224 10.12 6.85 -12.05
C ARG A 224 11.07 5.79 -11.48
N LEU A 225 11.32 4.69 -12.22
CA LEU A 225 12.26 3.64 -11.80
C LEU A 225 13.73 3.99 -12.02
N SER A 226 14.05 4.95 -12.90
CA SER A 226 15.42 5.37 -13.22
C SER A 226 15.81 6.67 -12.54
N CYS A 227 14.96 7.20 -11.66
CA CYS A 227 15.18 8.44 -10.94
C CYS A 227 16.36 8.29 -9.97
N LYS A 228 17.45 9.02 -10.22
CA LYS A 228 18.71 8.94 -9.46
C LYS A 228 18.75 9.89 -8.26
N VAL A 229 17.62 10.13 -7.60
CA VAL A 229 17.57 11.03 -6.44
C VAL A 229 17.90 10.30 -5.13
N ASP A 230 17.82 8.96 -5.10
CA ASP A 230 18.11 8.17 -3.91
C ASP A 230 19.61 8.26 -3.54
N PRO A 231 19.96 8.87 -2.38
CA PRO A 231 21.34 9.00 -1.92
C PRO A 231 22.07 7.66 -1.73
N SER A 232 21.34 6.56 -1.55
CA SER A 232 21.94 5.21 -1.46
C SER A 232 22.46 4.69 -2.80
N THR A 233 22.05 5.31 -3.92
CA THR A 233 22.40 4.90 -5.29
C THR A 233 23.14 5.98 -6.07
N SER A 234 22.97 7.26 -5.75
CA SER A 234 23.62 8.37 -6.45
C SER A 234 23.88 9.56 -5.52
N ALA A 235 24.97 10.28 -5.77
CA ALA A 235 25.24 11.56 -5.12
C ALA A 235 24.73 12.79 -5.91
N LEU A 236 24.05 12.56 -7.04
CA LEU A 236 23.54 13.64 -7.87
C LEU A 236 22.20 14.15 -7.31
N GLN A 237 22.11 15.47 -7.18
CA GLN A 237 20.85 16.16 -6.88
C GLN A 237 20.10 16.40 -8.19
N CYS A 238 18.78 16.16 -8.19
CA CYS A 238 17.98 16.42 -9.37
C CYS A 238 17.69 17.92 -9.51
N LYS A 239 17.37 18.36 -10.73
CA LYS A 239 16.97 19.75 -10.99
C LYS A 239 15.51 20.01 -10.66
N ASP A 240 14.68 18.97 -10.74
CA ASP A 240 13.22 19.05 -10.65
C ASP A 240 12.67 18.50 -9.32
N ASP A 241 13.56 18.17 -8.37
CA ASP A 241 13.19 17.67 -7.05
C ASP A 241 12.85 18.78 -6.06
N ILE A 242 11.94 18.44 -5.14
CA ILE A 242 11.50 19.26 -4.02
C ILE A 242 11.56 18.41 -2.76
N LEU A 243 12.14 18.99 -1.72
CA LEU A 243 12.33 18.35 -0.42
C LEU A 243 11.77 19.26 0.67
N PHE A 244 10.85 18.70 1.45
CA PHE A 244 10.39 19.25 2.73
C PHE A 244 11.25 18.73 3.91
N ASP A 245 11.06 19.31 5.10
CA ASP A 245 11.72 18.90 6.33
C ASP A 245 11.59 17.39 6.59
N GLN A 246 10.40 16.83 6.40
CA GLN A 246 10.12 15.39 6.57
C GLN A 246 11.02 14.50 5.70
N HIS A 247 11.29 14.93 4.46
CA HIS A 247 12.17 14.19 3.57
C HIS A 247 13.61 14.23 4.08
N ILE A 248 14.06 15.38 4.59
CA ILE A 248 15.41 15.53 5.15
C ILE A 248 15.58 14.73 6.44
N GLU A 249 14.55 14.63 7.28
CA GLU A 249 14.56 13.72 8.44
C GLU A 249 14.75 12.26 8.03
N GLN A 250 14.04 11.81 6.97
CA GLN A 250 14.24 10.47 6.42
C GLN A 250 15.67 10.27 5.89
N GLN A 251 16.26 11.29 5.26
CA GLN A 251 17.66 11.25 4.83
C GLN A 251 18.64 11.19 6.01
N ALA A 252 18.35 11.89 7.11
CA ALA A 252 19.14 11.82 8.33
C ALA A 252 19.09 10.40 8.95
N GLN A 253 17.92 9.75 8.94
CA GLN A 253 17.78 8.36 9.37
C GLN A 253 18.51 7.39 8.42
N LEU A 254 18.44 7.62 7.10
CA LEU A 254 19.20 6.83 6.12
C LEU A 254 20.71 6.97 6.37
N ARG A 255 21.20 8.20 6.58
CA ARG A 255 22.61 8.47 6.93
C ARG A 255 23.06 7.64 8.12
N GLN A 256 22.29 7.63 9.22
CA GLN A 256 22.63 6.83 10.41
C GLN A 256 22.67 5.33 10.10
N ARG A 257 21.75 4.81 9.28
CA ARG A 257 21.76 3.40 8.85
C ARG A 257 22.98 3.07 7.99
N LEU A 258 23.39 3.96 7.10
CA LEU A 258 24.58 3.79 6.26
C LEU A 258 25.87 3.81 7.09
N ILE A 259 25.97 4.71 8.07
CA ILE A 259 27.10 4.76 9.02
C ILE A 259 27.21 3.44 9.79
N ARG A 260 26.13 2.97 10.43
CA ARG A 260 26.14 1.70 11.16
C ARG A 260 26.54 0.53 10.26
N ARG A 261 26.07 0.52 9.01
CA ARG A 261 26.44 -0.52 8.04
C ARG A 261 27.92 -0.47 7.69
N LEU A 262 28.48 0.72 7.51
CA LEU A 262 29.90 0.91 7.24
C LEU A 262 30.77 0.52 8.44
N GLU A 263 30.40 0.93 9.65
CA GLU A 263 31.08 0.54 10.89
C GLU A 263 31.07 -0.97 11.11
N ASN A 264 29.94 -1.63 10.84
CA ASN A 264 29.85 -3.09 10.91
C ASN A 264 30.79 -3.77 9.91
N LEU A 265 30.89 -3.28 8.67
CA LEU A 265 31.82 -3.84 7.68
C LEU A 265 33.27 -3.73 8.14
N ILE A 266 33.64 -2.59 8.75
CA ILE A 266 34.97 -2.36 9.31
C ILE A 266 35.23 -3.32 10.48
N SER A 267 34.26 -3.46 11.41
CA SER A 267 34.40 -4.34 12.57
C SER A 267 34.54 -5.82 12.21
N CYS A 268 33.99 -6.23 11.06
CA CYS A 268 34.09 -7.59 10.54
C CYS A 268 35.30 -7.80 9.61
N GLU A 269 36.16 -6.79 9.45
CA GLU A 269 37.34 -6.82 8.56
C GLU A 269 37.01 -7.19 7.10
N ILE A 270 35.79 -6.85 6.64
CA ILE A 270 35.35 -7.15 5.28
C ILE A 270 35.92 -6.09 4.32
N ASN A 271 37.03 -6.42 3.67
CA ASN A 271 37.67 -5.53 2.71
C ASN A 271 37.03 -5.60 1.31
N GLN A 272 35.86 -4.95 1.16
CA GLN A 272 35.20 -4.77 -0.14
C GLN A 272 35.18 -3.28 -0.54
N PRO A 273 36.16 -2.81 -1.33
CA PRO A 273 36.33 -1.38 -1.60
C PRO A 273 35.13 -0.75 -2.32
N ASN A 274 34.46 -1.49 -3.21
CA ASN A 274 33.25 -1.01 -3.90
C ASN A 274 32.09 -0.75 -2.93
N MET A 275 31.92 -1.60 -1.93
CA MET A 275 30.87 -1.45 -0.92
C MET A 275 31.17 -0.27 0.00
N ILE A 276 32.42 -0.14 0.45
CA ILE A 276 32.89 0.98 1.27
C ILE A 276 32.68 2.30 0.52
N SER A 277 33.16 2.38 -0.72
CA SER A 277 33.00 3.57 -1.57
C SER A 277 31.53 3.96 -1.74
N LYS A 278 30.66 2.99 -2.06
CA LYS A 278 29.22 3.24 -2.22
C LYS A 278 28.57 3.77 -0.94
N LEU A 279 28.89 3.19 0.23
CA LEU A 279 28.35 3.65 1.51
C LEU A 279 28.85 5.05 1.86
N THR A 280 30.14 5.32 1.68
CA THR A 280 30.74 6.65 1.93
C THR A 280 30.13 7.72 1.02
N VAL A 281 29.96 7.42 -0.28
CA VAL A 281 29.29 8.32 -1.22
C VAL A 281 27.85 8.60 -0.79
N GLY A 282 27.11 7.58 -0.34
CA GLY A 282 25.73 7.77 0.13
C GLY A 282 25.62 8.57 1.42
N ILE A 283 26.56 8.39 2.36
CA ILE A 283 26.64 9.21 3.58
C ILE A 283 26.86 10.67 3.22
N LYS A 284 27.84 10.97 2.36
CA LYS A 284 28.14 12.33 1.90
C LYS A 284 26.98 12.96 1.11
N ALA A 285 26.26 12.16 0.33
CA ALA A 285 25.08 12.63 -0.39
C ALA A 285 23.96 13.07 0.56
N CYS A 286 23.71 12.29 1.64
CA CYS A 286 22.76 12.67 2.68
C CYS A 286 23.19 13.95 3.42
N GLU A 287 24.48 14.04 3.79
CA GLU A 287 25.05 15.22 4.46
C GLU A 287 24.89 16.49 3.63
N LYS A 288 25.14 16.41 2.32
CA LYS A 288 24.94 17.54 1.40
C LYS A 288 23.47 17.97 1.30
N LEU A 289 22.52 17.03 1.37
CA LEU A 289 21.09 17.36 1.40
C LEU A 289 20.69 18.04 2.71
N MET A 290 21.23 17.55 3.83
CA MET A 290 21.01 18.15 5.16
C MET A 290 21.61 19.56 5.23
N GLU A 291 22.82 19.76 4.73
CA GLU A 291 23.48 21.07 4.63
C GLU A 291 22.65 22.04 3.78
N ASN A 292 22.18 21.59 2.61
CA ASN A 292 21.31 22.39 1.74
C ASN A 292 19.99 22.84 2.39
N HIS A 293 19.56 22.16 3.45
CA HIS A 293 18.37 22.48 4.22
C HIS A 293 18.69 23.11 5.58
N ASP A 294 19.93 23.57 5.77
CA ASP A 294 20.46 24.14 7.02
C ASP A 294 20.23 23.28 8.27
N VAL A 295 20.25 21.94 8.11
CA VAL A 295 20.18 21.01 9.24
C VAL A 295 21.58 20.80 9.78
N THR A 296 21.76 21.00 11.08
CA THR A 296 23.05 20.79 11.75
C THR A 296 23.35 19.30 11.90
N PHE A 297 24.55 18.88 11.49
CA PHE A 297 25.07 17.53 11.71
C PHE A 297 26.58 17.56 11.93
N SER A 298 27.13 16.51 12.55
CA SER A 298 28.57 16.27 12.61
C SER A 298 28.99 15.48 11.36
N PRO A 299 29.88 16.01 10.50
CA PRO A 299 30.36 15.28 9.31
C PRO A 299 30.96 13.94 9.70
N TYR A 300 30.65 12.89 8.95
CA TYR A 300 31.23 11.58 9.17
C TYR A 300 32.57 11.47 8.43
N ASP A 301 33.66 11.62 9.18
CA ASP A 301 35.00 11.40 8.66
C ASP A 301 35.33 9.91 8.65
N PHE A 302 35.24 9.33 7.46
CA PHE A 302 35.77 7.99 7.21
C PHE A 302 37.30 8.02 7.32
N LYS A 303 37.83 7.59 8.47
CA LYS A 303 39.24 7.28 8.66
C LYS A 303 39.54 5.89 8.09
N GLY A 304 39.46 5.72 6.78
CA GLY A 304 39.91 4.49 6.10
C GLY A 304 41.35 4.62 5.64
N ALA A 305 42.15 3.59 5.96
CA ALA A 305 43.57 3.49 5.70
C ALA A 305 44.01 3.92 4.28
N ALA A 306 45.17 4.58 4.24
CA ALA A 306 45.96 4.83 3.04
C ALA A 306 46.34 3.52 2.32
#